data_AF-A0A5B6YQU5-F1
#
_entry.id   AF-A0A5B6YQU5-F1
#
_cell.length_a   1.000
_cell.length_b   1.000
_cell.length_c   1.000
_cell.angle_alpha   90.00
_cell.angle_beta   90.00
_cell.angle_gamma   90.00
#
_symmetry.space_group_name_H-M   'P 1'
#
loop_
_entity.id
_entity.type
_entity.pdbx_description
1 polymer ?
#
loop_
_entity_poly.entity_id
_entity_poly.type
_entity_poly.pdbx_seq_one_letter_code
_entity_poly.pdbx_strand_id
1 'polypeptide(L)'
;KCLLHDSLASLISSDLKSTAKDAGMIKVISAKLSKSGFPLVVLATRHAFLFDMNLMCWLRVVDDCFPASNFASSWNLGSIQSGELAALQVDVRKFLARKPGWSRVTDDGVQTRAHLEAQLASALALKSPSEYRQCLLSYIRFLAREA
;
A
#
# COMPACT_ATOMS: atom_id res chain seq x y z
N LYS A 1 -21.80 8.97 -19.97
CA LYS A 1 -21.71 7.53 -19.59
C LYS A 1 -20.96 7.47 -18.26
N CYS A 2 -21.56 6.88 -17.21
CA CYS A 2 -20.90 6.72 -15.90
C CYS A 2 -19.90 5.56 -15.99
N LEU A 3 -18.67 5.73 -15.47
CA LEU A 3 -17.63 4.70 -15.51
C LEU A 3 -17.67 3.79 -14.27
N LEU A 4 -17.90 4.37 -13.09
CA LEU A 4 -18.01 3.64 -11.83
C LEU A 4 -19.10 4.28 -10.97
N HIS A 5 -19.98 3.45 -10.41
CA HIS A 5 -20.95 3.86 -9.41
C HIS A 5 -20.82 2.92 -8.20
N ASP A 6 -19.99 3.32 -7.24
CA ASP A 6 -19.69 2.53 -6.05
C ASP A 6 -19.53 3.43 -4.81
N SER A 7 -19.64 2.83 -3.62
CA SER A 7 -19.55 3.50 -2.33
C SER A 7 -18.18 3.27 -1.68
N LEU A 8 -17.68 4.30 -0.99
CA LEU A 8 -16.49 4.19 -0.13
C LEU A 8 -16.79 3.61 1.25
N ALA A 9 -18.05 3.27 1.57
CA ALA A 9 -18.49 2.86 2.90
C ALA A 9 -17.66 1.71 3.48
N SER A 10 -17.28 0.72 2.66
CA SER A 10 -16.45 -0.43 3.07
C SER A 10 -15.03 -0.05 3.45
N LEU A 11 -14.52 1.09 2.98
CA LEU A 11 -13.19 1.60 3.28
C LEU A 11 -13.18 2.55 4.49
N ILE A 12 -14.25 3.32 4.67
CA ILE A 12 -14.29 4.41 5.65
C ILE A 12 -15.01 4.06 6.96
N SER A 13 -15.78 2.97 6.98
CA SER A 13 -16.45 2.52 8.21
C SER A 13 -15.44 1.79 9.09
N SER A 14 -14.96 2.44 10.16
CA SER A 14 -14.30 1.73 11.25
C SER A 14 -15.37 1.08 12.15
N ASP A 15 -14.99 -0.01 12.81
CA ASP A 15 -15.89 -0.92 13.55
C ASP A 15 -16.94 -0.21 14.44
N LEU A 16 -18.13 -0.82 14.48
CA LEU A 16 -19.44 -0.26 14.89
C LEU A 16 -19.58 0.10 16.39
N LYS A 17 -18.48 0.21 17.14
CA LYS A 17 -18.48 0.33 18.62
C LYS A 17 -18.17 1.74 19.16
N SER A 18 -18.07 2.76 18.31
CA SER A 18 -17.90 4.13 18.79
C SER A 18 -19.25 4.87 18.81
N THR A 19 -19.77 5.14 20.01
CA THR A 19 -21.05 5.83 20.26
C THR A 19 -21.03 7.35 20.03
N ALA A 20 -19.91 7.91 19.56
CA ALA A 20 -19.81 9.32 19.19
C ALA A 20 -19.98 9.49 17.67
N LYS A 21 -20.87 10.42 17.27
CA LYS A 21 -21.34 10.64 15.88
C LYS A 21 -20.25 10.83 14.82
N ASP A 22 -19.00 11.09 15.21
CA ASP A 22 -17.84 11.27 14.32
C ASP A 22 -16.66 10.32 14.61
N ALA A 23 -16.77 9.44 15.61
CA ALA A 23 -15.65 8.65 16.11
C ALA A 23 -15.38 7.36 15.30
N GLY A 24 -16.23 7.04 14.32
CA GLY A 24 -16.17 5.79 13.56
C GLY A 24 -15.83 5.94 12.07
N MET A 25 -15.72 7.16 11.54
CA MET A 25 -15.50 7.36 10.09
C MET A 25 -14.03 7.75 9.81
N ILE A 26 -13.35 6.91 9.02
CA ILE A 26 -11.99 7.17 8.55
C ILE A 26 -12.02 8.29 7.52
N LYS A 27 -11.21 9.32 7.74
CA LYS A 27 -11.11 10.46 6.81
C LYS A 27 -10.39 10.06 5.52
N VAL A 28 -10.89 10.54 4.38
CA VAL A 28 -10.18 10.49 3.10
C VAL A 28 -9.21 11.67 3.02
N ILE A 29 -7.92 11.39 2.80
CA ILE A 29 -6.88 12.41 2.60
C ILE A 29 -6.86 12.87 1.14
N SER A 30 -6.97 11.92 0.21
CA SER A 30 -6.91 12.21 -1.22
C SER A 30 -7.76 11.19 -1.99
N ALA A 31 -8.44 11.66 -3.03
CA ALA A 31 -9.08 10.82 -4.02
C ALA A 31 -8.67 11.35 -5.40
N LYS A 32 -8.13 10.47 -6.24
CA LYS A 32 -7.64 10.80 -7.59
C LYS A 32 -7.78 9.60 -8.51
N LEU A 33 -7.50 9.79 -9.80
CA LEU A 33 -7.27 8.67 -10.71
C LEU A 33 -5.78 8.33 -10.71
N SER A 34 -5.47 7.03 -10.72
CA SER A 34 -4.11 6.54 -10.92
C SER A 34 -3.62 6.84 -12.34
N LYS A 35 -2.32 6.64 -12.60
CA LYS A 35 -1.78 6.71 -13.97
C LYS A 35 -2.41 5.68 -14.91
N SER A 36 -2.94 4.59 -14.37
CA SER A 36 -3.68 3.56 -15.10
C SER A 36 -5.16 3.90 -15.33
N GLY A 37 -5.63 5.05 -14.83
CA GLY A 37 -7.01 5.53 -14.99
C GLY A 37 -8.01 4.94 -13.99
N PHE A 38 -7.53 4.24 -12.96
CA PHE A 38 -8.36 3.60 -11.94
C PHE A 38 -8.55 4.52 -10.72
N PRO A 39 -9.72 4.54 -10.07
CA PRO A 39 -9.93 5.32 -8.87
C PRO A 39 -8.97 4.91 -7.74
N LEU A 40 -8.32 5.89 -7.13
CA LEU A 40 -7.33 5.70 -6.09
C LEU A 40 -7.64 6.63 -4.93
N VAL A 41 -7.72 6.06 -3.73
CA VAL A 41 -8.08 6.76 -2.50
C VAL A 41 -7.00 6.54 -1.45
N VAL A 42 -6.57 7.61 -0.80
CA VAL A 42 -5.66 7.58 0.34
C VAL A 42 -6.44 7.96 1.59
N LEU A 43 -6.39 7.09 2.61
CA LEU A 43 -7.09 7.27 3.87
C LEU A 43 -6.17 7.77 4.99
N ALA A 44 -6.76 8.38 6.01
CA ALA A 44 -6.08 8.80 7.23
C ALA A 44 -5.52 7.63 8.05
N THR A 45 -5.95 6.40 7.77
CA THR A 45 -5.35 5.17 8.30
C THR A 45 -3.98 4.85 7.72
N ARG A 46 -3.45 5.68 6.81
CA ARG A 46 -2.15 5.46 6.14
C ARG A 46 -2.20 4.26 5.19
N HIS A 47 -3.37 4.01 4.62
CA HIS A 47 -3.54 3.02 3.56
C HIS A 47 -3.99 3.71 2.29
N ALA A 48 -3.52 3.19 1.16
CA ALA A 48 -4.01 3.58 -0.15
C ALA A 48 -4.76 2.41 -0.79
N PHE A 49 -5.91 2.70 -1.37
CA PHE A 49 -6.78 1.73 -2.03
C PHE A 49 -7.01 2.12 -3.47
N LEU A 50 -6.81 1.18 -4.38
CA LEU A 50 -7.10 1.30 -5.80
C LEU A 50 -8.35 0.47 -6.11
N PHE A 51 -9.33 1.05 -6.79
CA PHE A 51 -10.46 0.29 -7.32
C PHE A 51 -10.06 -0.35 -8.64
N ASP A 52 -9.86 -1.66 -8.65
CA ASP A 52 -9.58 -2.38 -9.89
C ASP A 52 -10.87 -2.55 -10.69
N MET A 53 -10.95 -1.91 -11.84
CA MET A 53 -12.15 -1.89 -12.68
C MET A 53 -12.43 -3.24 -13.38
N ASN A 54 -11.49 -4.19 -13.38
CA ASN A 54 -11.72 -5.53 -13.93
C ASN A 54 -12.24 -6.48 -12.84
N LEU A 55 -11.65 -6.41 -11.64
CA LEU A 55 -12.06 -7.23 -10.48
C LEU A 55 -13.27 -6.64 -9.75
N MET A 56 -13.61 -5.38 -10.02
CA MET A 56 -14.70 -4.63 -9.40
C MET A 56 -14.59 -4.59 -7.87
N CYS A 57 -13.38 -4.36 -7.35
CA CYS A 57 -13.14 -4.30 -5.92
C CYS A 57 -12.00 -3.34 -5.55
N TRP A 58 -12.03 -2.90 -4.29
CA TRP A 58 -10.95 -2.11 -3.69
C TRP A 58 -9.78 -3.00 -3.28
N LEU A 59 -8.62 -2.76 -3.88
CA LEU A 59 -7.35 -3.38 -3.55
C LEU A 59 -6.51 -2.43 -2.70
N ARG A 60 -6.00 -2.90 -1.57
CA ARG A 60 -5.05 -2.14 -0.78
C ARG A 60 -3.68 -2.18 -1.46
N VAL A 61 -3.22 -1.04 -1.98
CA VAL A 61 -1.94 -0.93 -2.71
C VAL A 61 -0.80 -0.37 -1.86
N VAL A 62 -1.13 0.33 -0.76
CA VAL A 62 -0.14 0.74 0.25
C VAL A 62 -0.65 0.34 1.62
N ASP A 63 0.20 -0.34 2.38
CA ASP A 63 -0.07 -0.85 3.72
C ASP A 63 1.11 -0.57 4.67
N ASP A 64 0.83 -0.39 5.97
CA ASP A 64 1.81 -0.25 7.05
C ASP A 64 1.97 -1.52 7.90
N CYS A 65 1.34 -2.64 7.50
CA CYS A 65 1.41 -3.95 8.17
C CYS A 65 2.78 -4.67 8.20
N PHE A 66 3.84 -4.11 7.60
CA PHE A 66 5.17 -4.77 7.50
C PHE A 66 6.31 -4.01 8.21
N PRO A 67 6.17 -3.61 9.48
CA PRO A 67 7.15 -2.77 10.16
C PRO A 67 8.50 -3.45 10.42
N ALA A 68 8.56 -4.78 10.50
CA ALA A 68 9.80 -5.52 10.76
C ALA A 68 10.50 -6.00 9.48
N SER A 69 9.97 -5.69 8.29
CA SER A 69 10.59 -6.14 7.03
C SER A 69 11.96 -5.47 6.81
N ASN A 70 12.99 -6.28 6.61
CA ASN A 70 14.34 -5.86 6.22
C ASN A 70 14.39 -5.17 4.84
N PHE A 71 13.32 -5.29 4.05
CA PHE A 71 13.19 -4.62 2.77
C PHE A 71 12.70 -3.17 2.89
N ALA A 72 11.99 -2.83 3.97
CA ALA A 72 11.41 -1.50 4.17
C ALA A 72 12.48 -0.39 4.28
N SER A 73 13.67 -0.72 4.79
CA SER A 73 14.85 0.15 4.87
C SER A 73 15.68 0.18 3.58
N SER A 74 15.64 -0.90 2.79
CA SER A 74 16.47 -1.11 1.61
C SER A 74 15.88 -0.58 0.30
N TRP A 75 14.59 -0.19 0.32
CA TRP A 75 13.88 0.34 -0.86
C TRP A 75 14.40 1.71 -1.37
N ASN A 76 15.40 2.29 -0.71
CA ASN A 76 16.06 3.49 -1.19
C ASN A 76 17.42 3.14 -1.80
N LEU A 77 17.44 2.86 -3.11
CA LEU A 77 18.70 2.99 -3.85
C LEU A 77 18.47 3.42 -5.31
N GLY A 78 18.38 4.74 -5.50
CA GLY A 78 19.12 5.41 -6.57
C GLY A 78 18.58 5.39 -8.00
N SER A 79 17.37 4.91 -8.26
CA SER A 79 16.80 4.97 -9.61
C SER A 79 15.92 6.21 -9.80
N ILE A 80 16.27 7.04 -10.79
CA ILE A 80 15.59 8.25 -11.28
C ILE A 80 14.13 7.97 -11.77
N GLN A 81 13.67 6.72 -11.73
CA GLN A 81 12.29 6.30 -12.02
C GLN A 81 11.52 6.03 -10.72
N SER A 82 11.07 7.09 -10.04
CA SER A 82 10.07 6.97 -8.99
C SER A 82 8.70 6.76 -9.64
N GLY A 83 8.17 5.54 -9.55
CA GLY A 83 6.84 5.21 -10.06
C GLY A 83 5.72 5.67 -9.12
N GLU A 84 4.47 5.33 -9.46
CA GLU A 84 3.32 5.78 -8.68
C GLU A 84 3.25 5.10 -7.31
N LEU A 85 3.62 3.81 -7.22
CA LEU A 85 3.63 3.09 -5.95
C LEU A 85 4.65 3.70 -4.99
N ALA A 86 5.87 3.97 -5.45
CA ALA A 86 6.91 4.61 -4.65
C ALA A 86 6.48 5.99 -4.15
N ALA A 87 5.87 6.81 -5.01
CA ALA A 87 5.34 8.11 -4.63
C ALA A 87 4.24 8.01 -3.56
N LEU A 88 3.28 7.08 -3.74
CA LEU A 88 2.21 6.85 -2.77
C LEU A 88 2.74 6.40 -1.41
N GLN A 89 3.75 5.54 -1.38
CA GLN A 89 4.38 5.10 -0.13
C GLN A 89 5.06 6.26 0.61
N VAL A 90 5.75 7.14 -0.12
CA VAL A 90 6.36 8.33 0.48
C VAL A 90 5.28 9.27 1.02
N ASP A 91 4.22 9.52 0.26
CA ASP A 91 3.13 10.40 0.66
C ASP A 91 2.39 9.88 1.90
N VAL A 92 2.06 8.59 1.91
CA VAL A 92 1.45 7.91 3.06
C VAL A 92 2.37 7.98 4.29
N ARG A 93 3.68 7.82 4.11
CA ARG A 93 4.69 7.97 5.18
C ARG A 93 4.79 9.38 5.77
N LYS A 94 4.39 10.44 5.05
CA LYS A 94 4.33 11.79 5.65
C LYS A 94 3.28 11.87 6.76
N PHE A 95 2.25 11.03 6.71
CA PHE A 95 1.20 10.93 7.72
C PHE A 95 1.55 9.95 8.85
N LEU A 96 2.73 9.30 8.79
CA LEU A 96 3.32 8.51 9.88
C LEU A 96 3.96 9.46 10.91
N ALA A 97 3.24 9.77 11.99
CA ALA A 97 3.89 10.17 13.24
C ALA A 97 4.86 9.04 13.62
N ARG A 98 6.15 9.37 13.83
CA ARG A 98 7.16 8.44 14.33
C ARG A 98 6.58 7.69 15.52
N LYS A 99 6.31 6.38 15.39
CA LYS A 99 6.09 5.53 16.57
C LYS A 99 7.45 5.37 17.25
N PRO A 100 7.68 5.93 18.44
CA PRO A 100 8.89 5.66 19.19
C PRO A 100 8.72 4.27 19.83
N GLY A 101 9.64 3.36 19.54
CA GLY A 101 9.68 2.05 20.17
C GLY A 101 8.88 0.99 19.41
N TRP A 102 9.54 0.31 18.48
CA TRP A 102 9.26 -1.09 18.26
C TRP A 102 10.57 -1.83 18.44
N SER A 103 10.57 -2.86 19.29
CA SER A 103 11.71 -3.76 19.42
C SER A 103 12.01 -4.35 18.05
N ARG A 104 13.30 -4.52 17.75
CA ARG A 104 13.75 -5.31 16.61
C ARG A 104 13.31 -6.75 16.88
N VAL A 105 12.06 -7.07 16.53
CA VAL A 105 11.62 -8.45 16.40
C VAL A 105 12.52 -9.04 15.32
N THR A 106 13.16 -10.15 15.64
CA THR A 106 13.96 -10.91 14.68
C THR A 106 13.04 -11.30 13.53
N ASP A 107 13.26 -10.69 12.36
CA ASP A 107 12.58 -11.05 11.11
C ASP A 107 13.04 -12.47 10.75
N ASP A 108 12.13 -13.44 10.87
CA ASP A 108 12.30 -14.82 10.44
C ASP A 108 12.20 -14.97 8.91
N GLY A 109 12.15 -13.85 8.18
CA GLY A 109 11.97 -13.78 6.73
C GLY A 109 10.50 -13.72 6.33
N VAL A 110 9.56 -14.14 7.19
CA VAL A 110 8.14 -14.22 6.85
C VAL A 110 7.53 -12.84 6.58
N GLN A 111 7.86 -11.84 7.41
CA GLN A 111 7.38 -10.47 7.17
C GLN A 111 8.03 -9.85 5.93
N THR A 112 9.31 -10.12 5.68
CA THR A 112 9.98 -9.64 4.47
C THR A 112 9.39 -10.26 3.21
N ARG A 113 9.11 -11.56 3.22
CA ARG A 113 8.43 -12.26 2.13
C ARG A 113 7.07 -11.64 1.85
N ALA A 114 6.22 -11.53 2.87
CA ALA A 114 4.87 -10.99 2.73
C ALA A 114 4.89 -9.53 2.24
N HIS A 115 5.85 -8.74 2.70
CA HIS A 115 6.04 -7.38 2.23
C HIS A 115 6.41 -7.35 0.73
N LEU A 116 7.33 -8.18 0.27
CA LEU A 116 7.71 -8.27 -1.15
C LEU A 116 6.55 -8.72 -2.04
N GLU A 117 5.76 -9.69 -1.58
CA GLU A 117 4.55 -10.15 -2.27
C GLU A 117 3.50 -9.02 -2.39
N ALA A 118 3.28 -8.28 -1.30
CA ALA A 118 2.40 -7.11 -1.31
C ALA A 118 2.90 -6.03 -2.29
N GLN A 119 4.19 -5.71 -2.27
CA GLN A 119 4.80 -4.73 -3.19
C GLN A 119 4.63 -5.14 -4.66
N LEU A 120 4.82 -6.43 -4.97
CA LEU A 120 4.64 -6.98 -6.30
C LEU A 120 3.18 -6.88 -6.76
N ALA A 121 2.24 -7.27 -5.90
CA ALA A 121 0.81 -7.19 -6.17
C ALA A 121 0.34 -5.74 -6.39
N SER A 122 0.81 -4.81 -5.56
CA SER A 122 0.49 -3.38 -5.68
C SER A 122 0.99 -2.78 -7.00
N ALA A 123 2.22 -3.11 -7.41
CA ALA A 123 2.78 -2.63 -8.67
C ALA A 123 2.01 -3.19 -9.88
N LEU A 124 1.54 -4.44 -9.80
CA LEU A 124 0.67 -5.05 -10.81
C LEU A 124 -0.67 -4.35 -10.90
N ALA A 125 -1.34 -4.10 -9.76
CA ALA A 125 -2.64 -3.43 -9.69
C ALA A 125 -2.57 -1.99 -10.25
N LEU A 126 -1.49 -1.26 -9.94
CA LEU A 126 -1.24 0.08 -10.49
C LEU A 126 -0.83 0.06 -11.97
N LYS A 127 -0.69 -1.12 -12.59
CA LYS A 127 -0.20 -1.31 -13.96
C LYS A 127 1.13 -0.57 -14.21
N SER A 128 2.04 -0.65 -13.25
CA SER A 128 3.35 0.01 -13.31
C SER A 128 4.43 -1.01 -13.69
N PRO A 129 4.81 -1.13 -14.99
CA PRO A 129 5.69 -2.21 -15.45
C PRO A 129 7.11 -2.10 -14.88
N SER A 130 7.62 -0.89 -14.67
CA SER A 130 8.95 -0.68 -14.08
C SER A 130 8.98 -1.09 -12.61
N GLU A 131 7.96 -0.71 -11.83
CA GLU A 131 7.86 -1.07 -10.41
C GLU A 131 7.60 -2.56 -10.26
N TYR A 132 6.75 -3.15 -11.11
CA TYR A 132 6.50 -4.59 -11.10
C TYR A 132 7.78 -5.38 -11.34
N ARG A 133 8.59 -4.98 -12.34
CA ARG A 133 9.88 -5.62 -12.61
C ARG A 133 10.85 -5.50 -11.42
N GLN A 134 10.90 -4.33 -10.77
CA GLN A 134 11.76 -4.10 -9.61
C GLN A 134 11.32 -4.94 -8.40
N CYS A 135 10.02 -4.97 -8.09
CA CYS A 135 9.44 -5.83 -7.05
C CYS A 135 9.72 -7.30 -7.33
N LEU A 136 9.52 -7.76 -8.56
CA LEU A 136 9.71 -9.16 -8.95
C LEU A 136 11.17 -9.60 -8.81
N LEU A 137 12.12 -8.78 -9.28
CA LEU A 137 13.54 -9.09 -9.12
C LEU A 137 13.96 -9.12 -7.65
N SER A 138 13.38 -8.26 -6.81
CA SER A 138 13.64 -8.24 -5.38
C SER A 138 13.09 -9.49 -4.70
N TYR A 139 11.86 -9.89 -5.05
CA TYR A 139 11.23 -11.10 -4.56
C TYR A 139 11.99 -12.37 -4.97
N ILE A 140 12.39 -12.50 -6.24
CA ILE A 140 13.18 -13.65 -6.71
C ILE A 140 14.53 -13.74 -5.98
N ARG A 141 15.23 -12.61 -5.80
CA ARG A 141 16.50 -12.58 -5.05
C ARG A 141 16.32 -12.99 -3.59
N PHE A 142 15.19 -12.62 -2.99
CA PHE A 142 14.84 -13.03 -1.64
C PHE A 142 14.61 -14.55 -1.58
N LEU A 143 13.75 -15.09 -2.46
CA LEU A 143 13.49 -16.53 -2.53
C LEU A 143 14.76 -17.35 -2.80
N ALA A 144 15.62 -16.89 -3.70
CA ALA A 144 16.88 -17.58 -4.02
C ALA A 144 17.91 -17.59 -2.88
N ARG A 145 17.75 -16.73 -1.85
CA ARG A 145 18.58 -16.75 -0.64
C ARG A 145 18.01 -17.63 0.45
N GLU A 146 16.70 -17.88 0.44
CA GLU A 146 16.01 -18.76 1.38
C GLU A 146 15.95 -20.23 0.90
N ALA A 147 16.18 -20.49 -0.39
CA ALA A 147 16.30 -21.82 -0.98
C ALA A 147 17.67 -22.44 -0.69
#